data_AF-A0A7X7XLE3-F1
#
_entry.id   AF-A0A7X7XLE3-F1
#
_cell.length_a   1.000
_cell.length_b   1.000
_cell.length_c   1.000
_cell.angle_alpha   90.00
_cell.angle_beta   90.00
_cell.angle_gamma   90.00
#
_symmetry.space_group_name_H-M   'P 1'
#
loop_
_entity.id
_entity.type
_entity.pdbx_description
1 polymer ?
#
loop_
_entity_poly.entity_id
_entity_poly.type
_entity_poly.pdbx_seq_one_letter_code
_entity_poly.pdbx_strand_id
1 'polypeptide(L)'
;DDANAAAAADAGLTYRGRPGFAGNPVESQQILTHALSRAKFALAFSNRHSPAAYTHPTREYLTARWTTALAAGASVAGIAPRCRATAELLWEGALVEFASVDRREGLERLAAELAAWTPRRALVNRAEALRRLDWRWRFREIAGVLGRTAPALDANLAMLGEKLNEAVSLLGEGVEGERS
;
A
#
# COMPACT_ATOMS: atom_id res chain seq x y z
N ASP A 1 -19.02 7.19 9.24
CA ASP A 1 -18.05 6.19 9.73
C ASP A 1 -18.70 5.16 10.65
N ASP A 2 -19.62 5.54 11.53
CA ASP A 2 -20.27 4.64 12.49
C ASP A 2 -20.92 3.40 11.86
N ALA A 3 -21.66 3.58 10.76
CA ALA A 3 -22.26 2.45 10.04
C ALA A 3 -21.21 1.48 9.45
N ASN A 4 -20.02 1.96 9.09
CA ASN A 4 -18.93 1.11 8.63
C ASN A 4 -18.23 0.42 9.80
N ALA A 5 -18.11 1.09 10.95
CA ALA A 5 -17.57 0.49 12.16
C ALA A 5 -18.48 -0.64 12.67
N ALA A 6 -19.80 -0.42 12.71
CA ALA A 6 -20.78 -1.44 13.09
C ALA A 6 -20.72 -2.65 12.15
N ALA A 7 -20.81 -2.43 10.83
CA ALA A 7 -20.74 -3.52 9.86
C ALA A 7 -19.40 -4.30 9.91
N ALA A 8 -18.28 -3.60 10.13
CA ALA A 8 -16.99 -4.25 10.31
C ALA A 8 -16.96 -5.09 11.60
N ALA A 9 -17.50 -4.58 12.70
CA ALA A 9 -17.58 -5.30 13.96
C ALA A 9 -18.44 -6.57 13.85
N ASP A 10 -19.57 -6.50 13.14
CA ASP A 10 -20.42 -7.67 12.85
C ASP A 10 -19.67 -8.76 12.06
N ALA A 11 -18.69 -8.36 11.25
CA ALA A 11 -17.81 -9.27 10.51
C ALA A 11 -16.52 -9.67 11.27
N GLY A 12 -16.39 -9.31 12.56
CA GLY A 12 -15.20 -9.60 13.37
C GLY A 12 -13.97 -8.74 13.03
N LEU A 13 -14.17 -7.60 12.37
CA LEU A 13 -13.12 -6.68 11.93
C LEU A 13 -13.12 -5.39 12.76
N THR A 14 -11.94 -4.78 12.91
CA THR A 14 -11.82 -3.42 13.48
C THR A 14 -11.66 -2.39 12.37
N TYR A 15 -12.62 -1.46 12.26
CA TYR A 15 -12.50 -0.30 11.39
C TYR A 15 -11.97 0.91 12.15
N ARG A 16 -11.01 1.64 11.56
CA ARG A 16 -10.35 2.79 12.18
C ARG A 16 -10.67 4.14 11.52
N GLY A 17 -11.58 4.17 10.54
CA GLY A 17 -11.95 5.42 9.89
C GLY A 17 -10.86 6.01 9.01
N ARG A 18 -11.12 7.23 8.54
CA ARG A 18 -10.13 8.05 7.84
C ARG A 18 -9.13 8.63 8.86
N PRO A 19 -7.81 8.54 8.62
CA PRO A 19 -6.83 9.24 9.44
C PRO A 19 -7.11 10.76 9.47
N GLY A 20 -6.83 11.39 10.61
CA GLY A 20 -6.99 12.84 10.77
C GLY A 20 -6.05 13.67 9.89
N PHE A 21 -6.33 14.97 9.80
CA PHE A 21 -5.48 15.96 9.14
C PHE A 21 -4.91 16.93 10.18
N ALA A 22 -3.66 17.33 10.00
CA ALA A 22 -3.01 18.32 10.85
C ALA A 22 -2.93 19.68 10.16
N GLY A 23 -2.48 20.70 10.89
CA GLY A 23 -2.31 22.07 10.37
C GLY A 23 -1.21 22.22 9.33
N ASN A 24 -0.31 21.23 9.19
CA ASN A 24 0.72 21.23 8.15
C ASN A 24 0.86 19.87 7.44
N PRO A 25 1.48 19.85 6.23
CA PRO A 25 1.60 18.64 5.43
C PRO A 25 2.48 17.55 6.07
N VAL A 26 3.52 17.93 6.81
CA VAL A 26 4.47 16.98 7.42
C VAL A 26 3.78 16.17 8.51
N GLU A 27 3.11 16.86 9.44
CA GLU A 27 2.32 16.21 10.51
C GLU A 27 1.19 15.37 9.92
N SER A 28 0.51 15.87 8.88
CA SER A 28 -0.55 15.11 8.21
C SER A 28 0.00 13.79 7.63
N GLN A 29 1.19 13.83 7.04
CA GLN A 29 1.84 12.63 6.52
C GLN A 29 2.29 11.67 7.63
N GLN A 30 2.73 12.19 8.78
CA GLN A 30 3.07 11.37 9.94
C GLN A 30 1.84 10.66 10.51
N ILE A 31 0.71 11.36 10.67
CA ILE A 31 -0.57 10.79 11.12
C ILE A 31 -1.03 9.70 10.16
N LEU A 32 -0.99 9.97 8.85
CA LEU A 32 -1.35 8.99 7.83
C LEU A 32 -0.46 7.75 7.88
N THR A 33 0.86 7.95 7.94
CA THR A 33 1.84 6.85 7.98
C THR A 33 1.67 6.01 9.24
N HIS A 34 1.44 6.64 10.40
CA HIS A 34 1.19 5.95 11.66
C HIS A 34 -0.12 5.14 11.63
N ALA A 35 -1.18 5.70 11.06
CA ALA A 35 -2.45 4.99 10.93
C ALA A 35 -2.32 3.77 10.00
N LEU A 36 -1.65 3.93 8.86
CA LEU A 36 -1.46 2.87 7.88
C LEU A 36 -0.50 1.77 8.35
N SER A 37 0.54 2.11 9.12
CA SER A 37 1.50 1.12 9.63
C SER A 37 0.88 0.16 10.66
N ARG A 38 -0.24 0.56 11.26
CA ARG A 38 -1.05 -0.24 12.20
C ARG A 38 -2.19 -0.98 11.52
N ALA A 39 -2.42 -0.75 10.23
CA ALA A 39 -3.47 -1.40 9.47
C ALA A 39 -2.94 -2.67 8.79
N LYS A 40 -3.77 -3.73 8.78
CA LYS A 40 -3.50 -4.93 7.96
C LYS A 40 -3.93 -4.71 6.51
N PHE A 41 -5.07 -4.03 6.35
CA PHE A 41 -5.68 -3.71 5.07
C PHE A 41 -6.07 -2.24 5.02
N ALA A 42 -5.86 -1.58 3.89
CA ALA A 42 -6.29 -0.22 3.62
C ALA A 42 -7.32 -0.21 2.48
N LEU A 43 -8.49 0.37 2.73
CA LEU A 43 -9.55 0.43 1.71
C LEU A 43 -9.23 1.48 0.63
N ALA A 44 -9.12 1.04 -0.61
CA ALA A 44 -8.97 1.92 -1.77
C ALA A 44 -9.60 1.28 -3.02
N PHE A 45 -10.39 2.07 -3.73
CA PHE A 45 -11.01 1.69 -5.00
C PHE A 45 -10.43 2.54 -6.12
N SER A 46 -10.51 2.06 -7.35
CA SER A 46 -10.26 2.88 -8.53
C SER A 46 -11.21 4.08 -8.57
N ASN A 47 -10.73 5.17 -9.14
CA ASN A 47 -11.53 6.38 -9.34
C ASN A 47 -12.73 6.16 -10.27
N ARG A 48 -12.80 5.03 -11.00
CA ARG A 48 -13.98 4.64 -11.77
C ARG A 48 -15.08 4.02 -10.91
N HIS A 49 -14.72 3.20 -9.93
CA HIS A 49 -15.68 2.54 -9.04
C HIS A 49 -16.03 3.38 -7.80
N SER A 50 -15.15 4.31 -7.42
CA SER A 50 -15.39 5.29 -6.37
C SER A 50 -14.93 6.68 -6.84
N PRO A 51 -15.72 7.35 -7.69
CA PRO A 51 -15.35 8.66 -8.23
C PRO A 51 -15.35 9.74 -7.15
N ALA A 52 -14.43 10.68 -7.28
CA ALA A 52 -14.40 11.90 -6.49
C ALA A 52 -14.14 13.11 -7.39
N ALA A 53 -14.62 14.29 -6.98
CA ALA A 53 -14.55 15.52 -7.77
C ALA A 53 -13.12 15.94 -8.17
N TYR A 54 -12.11 15.48 -7.41
CA TYR A 54 -10.69 15.78 -7.63
C TYR A 54 -9.93 14.66 -8.37
N THR A 55 -10.63 13.62 -8.83
CA THR A 55 -10.03 12.54 -9.63
C THR A 55 -10.40 12.68 -11.09
N HIS A 56 -9.55 12.20 -11.99
CA HIS A 56 -9.88 12.23 -13.42
C HIS A 56 -11.15 11.39 -13.69
N PRO A 57 -12.12 11.87 -14.48
CA PRO A 57 -13.41 11.19 -14.63
C PRO A 57 -13.32 9.86 -15.38
N THR A 58 -12.35 9.71 -16.29
CA THR A 58 -12.29 8.55 -17.21
C THR A 58 -10.96 7.79 -17.22
N ARG A 59 -9.89 8.33 -16.63
CA ARG A 59 -8.55 7.71 -16.67
C ARG A 59 -8.29 7.06 -15.34
N GLU A 60 -8.03 5.77 -15.35
CA GLU A 60 -7.77 5.00 -14.14
C GLU A 60 -6.27 4.98 -13.82
N TYR A 61 -5.92 5.18 -12.55
CA TYR A 61 -4.53 5.20 -12.07
C TYR A 61 -4.45 4.81 -10.60
N LEU A 62 -3.30 4.28 -10.19
CA LEU A 62 -3.00 4.07 -8.77
C LEU A 62 -2.88 5.43 -8.09
N THR A 63 -3.74 5.70 -7.12
CA THR A 63 -3.65 6.94 -6.33
C THR A 63 -2.59 6.81 -5.24
N ALA A 64 -2.17 7.93 -4.65
CA ALA A 64 -1.20 7.93 -3.55
C ALA A 64 -1.62 7.07 -2.36
N ARG A 65 -2.93 6.83 -2.17
CA ARG A 65 -3.43 5.93 -1.11
C ARG A 65 -2.92 4.50 -1.29
N TRP A 66 -2.85 4.03 -2.54
CA TRP A 66 -2.36 2.68 -2.85
C TRP A 66 -0.90 2.52 -2.46
N THR A 67 -0.06 3.41 -2.98
CA THR A 67 1.40 3.32 -2.77
C THR A 67 1.78 3.59 -1.32
N THR A 68 1.09 4.52 -0.64
CA THR A 68 1.35 4.82 0.78
C THR A 68 0.95 3.66 1.70
N ALA A 69 -0.19 3.00 1.43
CA ALA A 69 -0.61 1.83 2.21
C ALA A 69 0.40 0.69 2.10
N LEU A 70 0.83 0.37 0.87
CA LEU A 70 1.81 -0.67 0.60
C LEU A 70 3.17 -0.36 1.24
N ALA A 71 3.64 0.88 1.11
CA ALA A 71 4.88 1.34 1.75
C ALA A 71 4.81 1.29 3.29
N ALA A 72 3.61 1.46 3.87
CA ALA A 72 3.39 1.30 5.31
C ALA A 72 3.27 -0.18 5.74
N GLY A 73 3.21 -1.13 4.80
CA GLY A 73 3.09 -2.57 5.03
C GLY A 73 1.66 -3.12 4.95
N ALA A 74 0.65 -2.27 4.87
CA ALA A 74 -0.73 -2.71 4.69
C ALA A 74 -0.93 -3.25 3.27
N SER A 75 -1.83 -4.22 3.10
CA SER A 75 -2.32 -4.58 1.76
C SER A 75 -3.46 -3.65 1.38
N VAL A 76 -3.64 -3.35 0.11
CA VAL A 76 -4.81 -2.60 -0.37
C VAL A 76 -5.98 -3.57 -0.51
N ALA A 77 -7.17 -3.16 -0.11
CA ALA A 77 -8.41 -3.91 -0.34
C ALA A 77 -9.43 -3.04 -1.07
N GLY A 78 -10.01 -3.57 -2.14
CA GLY A 78 -10.94 -2.84 -3.00
C GLY A 78 -10.85 -3.29 -4.44
N ILE A 79 -11.12 -2.38 -5.38
CA ILE A 79 -11.11 -2.68 -6.82
C ILE A 79 -9.96 -1.92 -7.48
N ALA A 80 -9.05 -2.65 -8.13
CA ALA A 80 -7.92 -2.05 -8.82
C ALA A 80 -8.33 -1.17 -10.02
N PRO A 81 -7.57 -0.09 -10.29
CA PRO A 81 -7.71 0.65 -11.54
C PRO A 81 -7.24 -0.21 -12.71
N ARG A 82 -7.99 -0.18 -13.82
CA ARG A 82 -7.60 -0.89 -15.05
C ARG A 82 -6.56 -0.08 -15.82
N CYS A 83 -5.30 -0.22 -15.42
CA CYS A 83 -4.18 0.44 -16.09
C CYS A 83 -2.89 -0.36 -16.01
N ARG A 84 -1.93 0.00 -16.87
CA ARG A 84 -0.60 -0.61 -16.94
C ARG A 84 0.12 -0.62 -15.60
N ALA A 85 0.01 0.47 -14.83
CA ALA A 85 0.64 0.59 -13.53
C ALA A 85 0.17 -0.48 -12.54
N THR A 86 -1.11 -0.84 -12.55
CA THR A 86 -1.63 -1.93 -11.71
C THR A 86 -0.96 -3.26 -12.07
N ALA A 87 -0.89 -3.58 -13.36
CA ALA A 87 -0.34 -4.85 -13.84
C ALA A 87 1.18 -4.99 -13.61
N GLU A 88 1.92 -3.88 -13.69
CA GLU A 88 3.38 -3.89 -13.60
C GLU A 88 3.90 -3.67 -12.18
N LEU A 89 3.21 -2.85 -11.38
CA LEU A 89 3.73 -2.39 -10.09
C LEU A 89 3.23 -3.18 -8.90
N LEU A 90 2.04 -3.79 -8.99
CA LEU A 90 1.52 -4.61 -7.90
C LEU A 90 2.11 -6.02 -7.95
N TRP A 91 2.26 -6.63 -6.78
CA TRP A 91 2.76 -7.98 -6.57
C TRP A 91 1.69 -8.83 -5.87
N GLU A 92 1.94 -10.13 -5.77
CA GLU A 92 1.07 -11.03 -5.01
C GLU A 92 0.98 -10.60 -3.54
N GLY A 93 -0.25 -10.46 -3.03
CA GLY A 93 -0.49 -10.00 -1.66
C GLY A 93 -0.59 -8.48 -1.51
N ALA A 94 -0.20 -7.67 -2.51
CA ALA A 94 -0.39 -6.22 -2.50
C ALA A 94 -1.88 -5.82 -2.49
N LEU A 95 -2.73 -6.65 -3.10
CA LEU A 95 -4.13 -6.37 -3.33
C LEU A 95 -5.00 -7.54 -2.90
N VAL A 96 -6.02 -7.23 -2.10
CA VAL A 96 -7.22 -8.04 -1.91
C VAL A 96 -8.29 -7.47 -2.82
N GLU A 97 -8.44 -8.07 -4.00
CA GLU A 97 -9.39 -7.59 -5.01
C GLU A 97 -10.83 -7.96 -4.62
N PHE A 98 -11.72 -6.98 -4.69
CA PHE A 98 -13.15 -7.15 -4.50
C PHE A 98 -13.84 -7.33 -5.85
N ALA A 99 -14.90 -8.14 -5.88
CA ALA A 99 -15.71 -8.31 -7.08
C ALA A 99 -16.63 -7.11 -7.36
N SER A 100 -17.01 -6.38 -6.30
CA SER A 100 -17.99 -5.28 -6.36
C SER A 100 -17.70 -4.24 -5.27
N VAL A 101 -18.49 -3.16 -5.28
CA VAL A 101 -18.48 -2.15 -4.20
C VAL A 101 -19.46 -2.51 -3.07
N ASP A 102 -20.07 -3.70 -3.10
CA ASP A 102 -20.94 -4.17 -2.03
C ASP A 102 -20.15 -4.34 -0.74
N ARG A 103 -20.65 -3.70 0.32
CA ARG A 103 -19.96 -3.66 1.60
C ARG A 103 -19.92 -5.03 2.28
N ARG A 104 -21.02 -5.80 2.22
CA ARG A 104 -21.10 -7.09 2.91
C ARG A 104 -20.12 -8.07 2.26
N GLU A 105 -20.14 -8.15 0.93
CA GLU A 105 -19.20 -8.99 0.16
C GLU A 105 -17.74 -8.60 0.43
N GLY A 106 -17.43 -7.29 0.45
CA GLY A 106 -16.09 -6.80 0.75
C GLY A 106 -15.61 -7.15 2.17
N LEU A 107 -16.50 -7.06 3.17
CA LEU A 107 -16.18 -7.42 4.56
C LEU A 107 -16.01 -8.93 4.75
N GLU A 108 -16.86 -9.75 4.11
CA GLU A 108 -16.71 -11.21 4.11
C GLU A 108 -15.36 -11.63 3.50
N ARG A 109 -14.96 -11.00 2.38
CA ARG A 109 -13.66 -11.23 1.77
C ARG A 109 -12.51 -10.83 2.71
N LEU A 110 -12.61 -9.68 3.37
CA LEU A 110 -11.59 -9.23 4.31
C LEU A 110 -11.47 -10.13 5.54
N ALA A 111 -12.58 -10.64 6.06
CA ALA A 111 -12.57 -11.59 7.18
C ALA A 111 -11.84 -12.89 6.81
N ALA A 112 -12.09 -13.42 5.60
CA ALA A 112 -11.38 -14.58 5.09
C ALA A 112 -9.87 -14.32 4.92
N GLU A 113 -9.49 -13.15 4.37
CA GLU A 113 -8.09 -12.76 4.23
C GLU A 113 -7.39 -12.52 5.56
N LEU A 114 -8.13 -12.01 6.56
CA LEU A 114 -7.61 -11.79 7.90
C LEU A 114 -7.26 -13.11 8.59
N ALA A 115 -8.04 -14.17 8.36
CA ALA A 115 -7.80 -15.48 8.95
C ALA A 115 -6.46 -16.10 8.50
N ALA A 116 -6.00 -15.78 7.28
CA ALA A 116 -4.71 -16.20 6.74
C ALA A 116 -3.60 -15.16 6.91
N TRP A 117 -3.88 -14.02 7.55
CA TRP A 117 -2.91 -12.93 7.64
C TRP A 117 -1.81 -13.24 8.66
N THR A 118 -0.55 -12.98 8.27
CA THR A 118 0.61 -13.05 9.16
C THR A 118 1.41 -11.74 9.12
N PRO A 119 2.20 -11.43 10.18
CA PRO A 119 3.10 -10.27 10.18
C PRO A 119 4.08 -10.26 9.00
N ARG A 120 4.46 -11.44 8.49
CA ARG A 120 5.30 -11.60 7.30
C ARG A 120 4.75 -10.84 6.09
N ARG A 121 3.42 -10.81 5.89
CA ARG A 121 2.80 -10.07 4.78
C ARG A 121 3.13 -8.58 4.81
N ALA A 122 3.19 -7.99 6.01
CA ALA A 122 3.54 -6.58 6.16
C ALA A 122 5.01 -6.31 5.82
N LEU A 123 5.92 -7.23 6.19
CA LEU A 123 7.33 -7.15 5.82
C LEU A 123 7.52 -7.27 4.30
N VAL A 124 6.84 -8.23 3.67
CA VAL A 124 6.86 -8.42 2.20
C VAL A 124 6.39 -7.15 1.50
N ASN A 125 5.27 -6.57 1.95
CA ASN A 125 4.73 -5.36 1.34
C ASN A 125 5.70 -4.18 1.42
N ARG A 126 6.39 -3.99 2.55
CA ARG A 126 7.40 -2.93 2.69
C ARG A 126 8.60 -3.15 1.77
N ALA A 127 9.13 -4.37 1.72
CA ALA A 127 10.25 -4.72 0.86
C ALA A 127 9.91 -4.52 -0.62
N GLU A 128 8.75 -5.01 -1.07
CA GLU A 128 8.29 -4.85 -2.44
C GLU A 128 7.96 -3.40 -2.79
N ALA A 129 7.42 -2.62 -1.86
CA ALA A 129 7.20 -1.18 -2.06
C ALA A 129 8.54 -0.44 -2.28
N LEU A 130 9.57 -0.72 -1.47
CA LEU A 130 10.92 -0.16 -1.67
C LEU A 130 11.50 -0.58 -3.03
N ARG A 131 11.29 -1.84 -3.43
CA ARG A 131 11.81 -2.40 -4.68
C ARG A 131 11.12 -1.84 -5.93
N ARG A 132 9.80 -1.60 -5.86
CA ARG A 132 8.98 -1.33 -7.05
C ARG A 132 8.40 0.07 -7.11
N LEU A 133 8.08 0.69 -5.97
CA LEU A 133 7.28 1.91 -5.91
C LEU A 133 8.08 3.16 -5.57
N ASP A 134 9.33 3.02 -5.11
CA ASP A 134 10.15 4.18 -4.78
C ASP A 134 10.47 5.01 -6.03
N TRP A 135 10.14 6.30 -5.97
CA TRP A 135 10.27 7.25 -7.08
C TRP A 135 11.71 7.44 -7.54
N ARG A 136 12.70 7.19 -6.67
CA ARG A 136 14.12 7.31 -7.03
C ARG A 136 14.50 6.37 -8.17
N TRP A 137 13.86 5.20 -8.27
CA TRP A 137 14.04 4.30 -9.42
C TRP A 137 13.62 4.96 -10.73
N ARG A 138 12.54 5.75 -10.71
CA ARG A 138 11.99 6.42 -11.90
C ARG A 138 12.85 7.61 -12.27
N PHE A 139 13.41 8.30 -11.29
CA PHE A 139 14.39 9.36 -11.54
C PHE A 139 15.68 8.81 -12.16
N ARG A 140 16.09 7.59 -11.79
CA ARG A 140 17.24 6.93 -12.43
C ARG A 140 16.96 6.65 -13.90
N GLU A 141 15.78 6.13 -14.22
CA GLU A 141 15.35 5.88 -15.60
C GLU A 141 15.31 7.19 -16.40
N ILE A 142 14.70 8.24 -15.84
CA ILE A 142 14.64 9.56 -16.48
C ILE A 142 16.05 10.13 -16.71
N ALA A 143 16.94 10.08 -15.72
CA ALA A 143 18.32 10.54 -15.86
C ALA A 143 19.07 9.76 -16.96
N GLY A 144 18.86 8.44 -17.04
CA GLY A 144 19.41 7.59 -18.09
C GLY A 144 18.91 7.97 -19.48
N VAL A 145 17.60 8.16 -19.65
CA VAL A 145 16.99 8.60 -20.93
C VAL A 145 17.52 9.97 -21.36
N LEU A 146 17.75 10.87 -20.41
CA LEU A 146 18.29 12.20 -20.66
C LEU A 146 19.82 12.25 -20.81
N GLY A 147 20.51 11.12 -20.61
CA GLY A 147 21.98 11.06 -20.63
C GLY A 147 22.64 11.96 -19.58
N ARG A 148 22.00 12.14 -18.43
CA ARG A 148 22.49 12.99 -17.33
C ARG A 148 23.05 12.15 -16.20
N THR A 149 24.18 12.58 -15.66
CA THR A 149 24.67 12.08 -14.37
C THR A 149 23.92 12.76 -13.24
N ALA A 150 23.67 12.03 -12.14
CA ALA A 150 22.96 12.55 -10.99
C ALA A 150 23.58 12.01 -9.68
N PRO A 151 24.75 12.51 -9.25
CA PRO A 151 25.49 11.95 -8.10
C PRO A 151 24.67 11.90 -6.80
N ALA A 152 23.82 12.90 -6.56
CA ALA A 152 22.93 12.91 -5.40
C ALA A 152 21.87 11.80 -5.48
N LEU A 153 21.38 11.48 -6.68
CA LEU A 153 20.46 10.37 -6.89
C LEU A 153 21.18 9.03 -6.66
N ASP A 154 22.41 8.89 -7.14
CA ASP A 154 23.21 7.67 -6.97
C ASP A 154 23.44 7.37 -5.47
N ALA A 155 23.79 8.39 -4.68
CA ALA A 155 23.92 8.26 -3.23
C ALA A 155 22.58 7.84 -2.57
N ASN A 156 21.47 8.47 -2.98
CA ASN A 156 20.14 8.12 -2.48
C ASN A 156 19.69 6.71 -2.86
N LEU A 157 20.13 6.20 -4.01
CA LEU A 157 19.86 4.83 -4.46
C LEU A 157 20.69 3.81 -3.69
N ALA A 158 21.95 4.13 -3.33
CA ALA A 158 22.75 3.30 -2.45
C ALA A 158 22.07 3.13 -1.08
N MET A 159 21.64 4.23 -0.46
CA MET A 159 20.87 4.20 0.79
C MET A 159 19.54 3.43 0.68
N LEU A 160 18.88 3.50 -0.47
CA LEU A 160 17.68 2.71 -0.73
C LEU A 160 17.99 1.21 -0.82
N GLY A 161 19.12 0.85 -1.44
CA GLY A 161 19.62 -0.52 -1.49
C GLY A 161 19.86 -1.10 -0.10
N GLU A 162 20.48 -0.33 0.80
CA GLU A 162 20.69 -0.75 2.20
C GLU A 162 19.38 -1.04 2.92
N LYS A 163 18.39 -0.13 2.81
CA LYS A 163 17.05 -0.32 3.40
C LYS A 163 16.32 -1.53 2.82
N LEU A 164 16.47 -1.78 1.53
CA LEU A 164 15.89 -2.95 0.88
C LEU A 164 16.55 -4.24 1.40
N ASN A 165 17.88 -4.25 1.53
CA ASN A 165 18.61 -5.40 2.07
C ASN A 165 18.21 -5.69 3.52
N GLU A 166 18.07 -4.66 4.36
CA GLU A 166 17.55 -4.80 5.72
C GLU A 166 16.13 -5.41 5.72
N ALA A 167 15.22 -4.88 4.91
CA ALA A 167 13.86 -5.39 4.80
C ALA A 167 13.81 -6.86 4.32
N VAL A 168 14.72 -7.24 3.41
CA VAL A 168 14.85 -8.62 2.93
C VAL A 168 15.47 -9.54 4.00
N SER A 169 16.43 -9.06 4.79
CA SER A 169 17.01 -9.83 5.91
C SER A 169 15.94 -10.23 6.93
N LEU A 170 15.07 -9.29 7.30
CA LEU A 170 13.95 -9.54 8.21
C LEU A 170 12.97 -10.58 7.67
N LEU A 171 12.87 -10.74 6.35
CA LEU A 171 12.09 -11.81 5.72
C LEU A 171 12.76 -13.18 5.80
N GLY A 172 14.09 -13.24 5.86
CA GLY A 172 14.86 -14.48 6.05
C GLY A 172 14.77 -15.00 7.48
N GLU A 173 14.95 -14.11 8.46
CA GLU A 173 14.96 -14.46 9.90
C GLU A 173 13.60 -14.99 10.40
N GLY A 174 12.49 -14.53 9.81
CA GLY A 174 11.14 -15.01 10.15
C GLY A 174 10.85 -16.47 9.79
N VAL A 175 11.71 -17.15 9.01
CA VAL A 175 11.54 -18.58 8.65
C VAL A 175 12.10 -19.51 9.74
N GLU A 176 13.05 -19.04 10.54
CA GLU A 176 13.68 -19.84 11.60
C GLU A 176 12.89 -19.80 12.92
N GLY A 177 12.14 -18.71 13.16
CA GLY A 177 11.33 -18.53 14.38
C GLY A 177 9.98 -19.26 14.41
N GLU A 178 9.46 -19.73 13.28
CA GLU A 178 8.16 -20.45 13.19
C GLU A 178 8.31 -21.98 13.28
N ARG A 179 9.51 -22.50 13.62
CA ARG A 179 9.82 -23.94 13.77
C ARG A 179 10.14 -24.39 15.20
N SER A 180 9.91 -23.56 16.22
CA SER A 180 10.02 -23.95 17.65
C SER A 180 8.68 -24.04 18.33
#